data_AF-A0A357NDZ6-F1
#
_entry.id   AF-A0A357NDZ6-F1
#
_cell.length_a   1.000
_cell.length_b   1.000
_cell.length_c   1.000
_cell.angle_alpha   90.00
_cell.angle_beta   90.00
_cell.angle_gamma   90.00
#
_symmetry.space_group_name_H-M   'P 1'
#
loop_
_entity.id
_entity.type
_entity.pdbx_description
1 polymer ?
#
loop_
_entity_poly.entity_id
_entity_poly.type
_entity_poly.pdbx_seq_one_letter_code
_entity_poly.pdbx_strand_id
1 'polypeptide(L)'
;MASFDRGEFARLLMLAKGDRSVNQFGATCGVDPGYLSRLLRGLLANPPSPAVLGKIAALASNGISYQDLMQAAGFWPANEELTDKESQLSGQMQSLVREMNAFFRMQPLTDGEKETLIQDLRDYFQYKMAQTRKKK
;
A
#
# COMPACT_ATOMS: atom_id res chain seq x y z
N MET A 1 16.69 4.89 9.76
CA MET A 1 15.68 3.94 10.27
C MET A 1 14.43 4.73 10.59
N ALA A 2 13.26 4.33 10.09
CA ALA A 2 12.01 4.99 10.46
C ALA A 2 11.72 4.75 11.94
N SER A 3 11.49 5.82 12.71
CA SER A 3 11.12 5.71 14.12
C SER A 3 9.62 5.42 14.26
N PHE A 4 9.24 4.70 15.31
CA PHE A 4 7.84 4.43 15.62
C PHE A 4 7.12 5.73 16.00
N ASP A 5 6.17 6.17 15.17
CA ASP A 5 5.30 7.31 15.46
C ASP A 5 4.05 6.84 16.20
N ARG A 6 4.08 6.98 17.53
CA ARG A 6 2.98 6.60 18.42
C ARG A 6 1.70 7.39 18.15
N GLY A 7 1.83 8.67 17.79
CA GLY A 7 0.68 9.54 17.55
C GLY A 7 -0.03 9.16 16.26
N GLU A 8 0.75 9.03 15.18
CA GLU A 8 0.20 8.64 13.88
C GLU A 8 -0.35 7.21 13.90
N PHE A 9 0.35 6.28 14.57
CA PHE A 9 -0.16 4.92 14.72
C PHE A 9 -1.49 4.88 15.47
N ALA A 10 -1.64 5.64 16.56
CA ALA A 10 -2.90 5.72 17.30
C ALA A 10 -4.03 6.29 16.45
N ARG A 11 -3.75 7.32 15.65
CA ARG A 11 -4.71 7.92 14.70
C ARG A 11 -5.17 6.90 13.65
N LEU A 12 -4.24 6.22 13.00
CA LEU A 12 -4.54 5.18 12.01
C LEU A 12 -5.31 4.01 12.63
N LEU A 13 -4.95 3.60 13.84
CA LEU A 13 -5.65 2.54 14.55
C LEU A 13 -7.08 2.95 14.92
N MET A 14 -7.31 4.23 15.25
CA MET A 14 -8.64 4.75 15.53
C MET A 14 -9.52 4.74 14.26
N LEU A 15 -8.95 5.10 13.11
CA LEU A 15 -9.62 4.97 11.81
C LEU A 15 -9.89 3.51 11.45
N ALA A 16 -8.92 2.62 11.65
CA ALA A 16 -9.06 1.19 11.40
C ALA A 16 -10.17 0.56 12.25
N LYS A 17 -10.33 1.01 13.50
CA LYS A 17 -11.44 0.58 14.37
C LYS A 17 -12.80 0.98 13.78
N GLY A 18 -12.89 2.16 13.15
CA GLY A 18 -14.15 2.74 12.71
C GLY A 18 -15.10 2.99 13.89
N ASP A 19 -16.39 2.71 13.71
CA ASP A 19 -17.40 2.97 14.75
C ASP A 19 -17.49 1.90 15.85
N ARG A 20 -16.76 0.78 15.69
CA ARG A 20 -16.76 -0.33 16.65
C ARG A 20 -16.18 0.10 18.00
N SER A 21 -16.65 -0.52 19.09
CA SER A 21 -15.97 -0.36 20.38
C SER A 21 -14.59 -1.03 20.37
N VAL A 22 -13.68 -0.64 21.26
CA VAL A 22 -12.35 -1.30 21.38
C VAL A 22 -12.50 -2.78 21.69
N ASN A 23 -13.47 -3.14 22.54
CA ASN A 23 -13.77 -4.53 22.89
C ASN A 23 -14.25 -5.33 21.68
N GLN A 24 -15.19 -4.78 20.91
CA GLN A 24 -15.69 -5.43 19.71
C GLN A 24 -14.58 -5.57 18.67
N PHE A 25 -13.81 -4.52 18.41
CA PHE A 25 -12.74 -4.57 17.42
C PHE A 25 -11.66 -5.57 17.82
N GLY A 26 -11.21 -5.55 19.08
CA GLY A 26 -10.22 -6.50 19.61
C GLY A 26 -10.67 -7.95 19.56
N ALA A 27 -11.92 -8.22 19.97
CA ALA A 27 -12.48 -9.56 19.87
C ALA A 27 -12.52 -10.05 18.42
N THR A 28 -12.89 -9.18 17.48
CA THR A 28 -13.01 -9.56 16.06
C THR A 28 -11.64 -9.82 15.43
N CYS A 29 -10.62 -8.99 15.72
CA CYS A 29 -9.27 -9.18 15.17
C CYS A 29 -8.39 -10.16 15.96
N GLY A 30 -8.90 -10.71 17.06
CA GLY A 30 -8.13 -11.63 17.91
C GLY A 30 -6.93 -10.93 18.57
N VAL A 31 -7.12 -9.69 19.00
CA VAL A 31 -6.16 -8.87 19.74
C VAL A 31 -6.79 -8.43 21.06
N ASP A 32 -6.04 -8.55 22.15
CA ASP A 32 -6.52 -8.17 23.49
C ASP A 32 -7.04 -6.71 23.51
N PRO A 33 -8.29 -6.46 23.95
CA PRO A 33 -8.85 -5.10 24.03
C PRO A 33 -8.05 -4.16 24.92
N GLY A 34 -7.44 -4.67 26.00
CA GLY A 34 -6.58 -3.89 26.88
C GLY A 34 -5.30 -3.42 26.18
N TYR A 35 -4.72 -4.28 25.34
CA TYR A 35 -3.59 -3.96 24.49
C TYR A 35 -3.95 -2.92 23.41
N LEU A 36 -5.06 -3.11 22.69
CA LEU A 36 -5.57 -2.12 21.73
C LEU A 36 -5.88 -0.77 22.37
N SER A 37 -6.46 -0.77 23.57
CA SER A 37 -6.73 0.45 24.32
C SER A 37 -5.44 1.21 24.65
N ARG A 38 -4.35 0.51 25.00
CA ARG A 38 -3.05 1.14 25.25
C ARG A 38 -2.41 1.69 23.98
N LEU A 39 -2.57 0.98 22.85
CA LEU A 39 -2.11 1.46 21.53
C LEU A 39 -2.86 2.73 21.10
N LEU A 40 -4.19 2.75 21.21
CA LEU A 40 -5.02 3.92 20.87
C LEU A 40 -4.70 5.16 21.72
N ARG A 41 -4.20 4.95 22.95
CA ARG A 41 -3.75 6.02 23.84
C ARG A 41 -2.27 6.37 23.67
N GLY A 42 -1.55 5.73 22.76
CA GLY A 42 -0.12 5.97 22.53
C GLY A 42 0.78 5.61 23.71
N LEU A 43 0.33 4.75 24.63
CA LEU A 43 1.04 4.44 25.89
C LEU A 43 2.21 3.45 25.73
N LEU A 44 2.29 2.77 24.59
CA LEU A 44 3.31 1.77 24.34
C LEU A 44 4.50 2.40 23.64
N ALA A 45 5.69 2.21 24.20
CA ALA A 45 6.94 2.71 23.62
C ALA A 45 7.37 1.92 22.36
N ASN A 46 6.97 0.65 22.27
CA ASN A 46 7.32 -0.24 21.18
C ASN A 46 6.10 -0.51 20.28
N PRO A 47 6.30 -0.61 18.96
CA PRO A 47 5.24 -0.95 18.03
C PRO A 47 4.76 -2.41 18.23
N PRO A 48 3.53 -2.74 17.83
CA PRO A 48 3.08 -4.12 17.72
C PRO A 48 3.92 -4.90 16.72
N SER A 49 3.96 -6.23 16.84
CA SER A 49 4.64 -7.05 15.84
C SER A 49 3.91 -7.02 14.48
N PRO A 50 4.61 -7.26 13.37
CA PRO A 50 4.01 -7.35 12.03
C PRO A 50 2.82 -8.33 11.97
N ALA A 51 2.88 -9.44 12.70
CA ALA A 51 1.78 -10.40 12.79
C ALA A 51 0.51 -9.80 13.41
N VAL A 52 0.64 -8.96 14.44
CA VAL A 52 -0.49 -8.25 15.05
C VAL A 52 -1.03 -7.17 14.12
N LEU A 53 -0.15 -6.45 13.42
CA LEU A 53 -0.56 -5.45 12.43
C LEU A 53 -1.36 -6.10 11.29
N GLY A 54 -0.99 -7.30 10.85
CA GLY A 54 -1.73 -8.07 9.84
C GLY A 54 -3.15 -8.42 10.28
N LYS A 55 -3.31 -8.83 11.54
CA LYS A 55 -4.65 -9.10 12.12
C LYS A 55 -5.54 -7.86 12.17
N ILE A 56 -4.96 -6.71 12.54
CA ILE A 56 -5.68 -5.44 12.60
C ILE A 56 -6.10 -5.00 11.20
N ALA A 57 -5.17 -5.02 10.24
CA ALA A 57 -5.40 -4.59 8.87
C ALA A 57 -6.48 -5.43 8.15
N ALA A 58 -6.52 -6.73 8.40
CA ALA A 58 -7.49 -7.64 7.78
C ALA A 58 -8.96 -7.27 8.08
N LEU A 59 -9.21 -6.59 9.20
CA LEU A 59 -10.54 -6.18 9.64
C LEU A 59 -10.64 -4.67 9.83
N ALA A 60 -9.72 -3.91 9.25
CA ALA A 60 -9.70 -2.46 9.35
C ALA A 60 -10.81 -1.83 8.51
N SER A 61 -11.38 -0.75 9.03
CA SER A 61 -12.32 0.13 8.34
C SER A 61 -11.58 1.32 7.72
N ASN A 62 -12.31 2.12 6.92
CA ASN A 62 -11.82 3.38 6.37
C ASN A 62 -10.58 3.25 5.46
N GLY A 63 -10.43 2.09 4.81
CA GLY A 63 -9.38 1.86 3.82
C GLY A 63 -7.97 1.75 4.39
N ILE A 64 -7.81 1.62 5.72
CA ILE A 64 -6.49 1.48 6.34
C ILE A 64 -5.86 0.14 5.94
N SER A 65 -4.71 0.20 5.30
CA SER A 65 -3.98 -0.96 4.82
C SER A 65 -2.94 -1.44 5.84
N TYR A 66 -2.45 -2.65 5.62
CA TYR A 66 -1.31 -3.19 6.38
C TYR A 66 -0.06 -2.31 6.23
N GLN A 67 0.16 -1.72 5.05
CA GLN A 67 1.31 -0.87 4.77
C GLN A 67 1.27 0.42 5.59
N ASP A 68 0.09 1.05 5.72
CA ASP A 68 -0.07 2.27 6.52
C ASP A 68 0.30 2.03 7.99
N LEU A 69 -0.18 0.91 8.54
CA LEU A 69 0.13 0.51 9.92
C LEU A 69 1.62 0.16 10.09
N MET A 70 2.23 -0.53 9.12
CA MET A 70 3.65 -0.88 9.12
C MET A 70 4.56 0.34 9.04
N GLN A 71 4.18 1.33 8.22
CA GLN A 71 4.90 2.59 8.06
C GLN A 71 4.86 3.38 9.37
N ALA A 72 3.67 3.57 9.96
CA ALA A 72 3.54 4.27 11.23
C ALA A 72 4.25 3.51 12.38
N ALA A 73 4.29 2.18 12.32
CA ALA A 73 5.03 1.34 13.26
C ALA A 73 6.56 1.41 13.10
N GLY A 74 7.08 2.07 12.05
CA GLY A 74 8.51 2.19 11.78
C GLY A 74 9.14 0.96 11.09
N PHE A 75 8.32 0.00 10.63
CA PHE A 75 8.81 -1.18 9.90
C PHE A 75 9.04 -0.93 8.41
N TRP A 76 8.46 0.14 7.87
CA TRP A 76 8.62 0.53 6.48
C TRP A 76 9.03 2.00 6.41
N PRO A 77 9.98 2.38 5.53
CA PRO A 77 10.28 3.79 5.30
C PRO A 77 9.02 4.51 4.83
N ALA A 78 8.80 5.74 5.30
CA ALA A 78 7.71 6.56 4.77
C ALA A 78 7.85 6.65 3.24
N ASN A 79 6.73 6.58 2.54
CA ASN A 79 6.61 6.39 1.09
C ASN A 79 7.35 7.41 0.20
N GLU A 80 8.12 8.35 0.76
CA GLU A 80 8.96 9.30 0.02
C GLU A 80 9.94 8.60 -0.94
N GLU A 81 10.49 7.43 -0.57
CA GLU A 81 11.38 6.67 -1.48
C GLU A 81 10.66 5.89 -2.60
N LEU A 82 9.37 5.55 -2.43
CA LEU A 82 8.64 4.76 -3.42
C LEU A 82 8.13 5.64 -4.58
N THR A 83 7.76 6.89 -4.30
CA THR A 83 7.48 7.90 -5.33
C THR A 83 8.69 8.15 -6.23
N ASP A 84 9.90 8.18 -5.66
CA ASP A 84 11.11 8.45 -6.43
C ASP A 84 11.54 7.25 -7.29
N LYS A 85 11.40 6.03 -6.78
CA LYS A 85 11.73 4.81 -7.54
C LYS A 85 10.70 4.48 -8.61
N GLU A 86 9.41 4.70 -8.37
CA GLU A 86 8.39 4.56 -9.43
C GLU A 86 8.56 5.63 -10.52
N SER A 87 8.89 6.87 -10.14
CA SER A 87 9.21 7.94 -11.08
C SER A 87 10.46 7.63 -11.92
N GLN A 88 11.56 7.20 -11.29
CA GLN A 88 12.80 6.83 -11.97
C GLN A 88 12.63 5.59 -12.86
N LEU A 89 11.94 4.56 -12.39
CA LEU A 89 11.65 3.35 -13.15
C LEU A 89 10.73 3.66 -14.34
N SER A 90 9.78 4.58 -14.19
CA SER A 90 8.94 5.05 -15.30
C SER A 90 9.75 5.80 -16.36
N GLY A 91 10.73 6.63 -15.95
CA GLY A 91 11.60 7.37 -16.86
C GLY A 91 12.56 6.44 -17.62
N GLN A 92 13.18 5.49 -16.93
CA GLN A 92 14.04 4.47 -17.54
C GLN A 92 13.26 3.57 -18.50
N MET A 93 12.05 3.13 -18.11
CA MET A 93 11.17 2.35 -18.97
C MET A 93 10.75 3.14 -20.21
N GLN A 94 10.46 4.44 -20.07
CA GLN A 94 10.14 5.31 -21.21
C GLN A 94 11.32 5.47 -22.18
N SER A 95 12.55 5.61 -21.68
CA SER A 95 13.76 5.66 -22.52
C SER A 95 13.95 4.36 -23.29
N LEU A 96 13.83 3.22 -22.59
CA LEU A 96 13.96 1.89 -23.20
C LEU A 96 12.89 1.67 -24.29
N VAL A 97 11.62 1.99 -24.03
CA VAL A 97 10.55 1.83 -25.02
C VAL A 97 10.75 2.74 -26.24
N ARG A 98 11.29 3.94 -26.05
CA ARG A 98 11.62 4.86 -27.16
C ARG A 98 12.76 4.32 -28.02
N GLU A 99 13.79 3.77 -27.39
CA GLU A 99 14.97 3.19 -28.04
C GLU A 99 14.72 1.78 -28.63
N MET A 100 13.64 1.11 -28.23
CA MET A 100 13.25 -0.18 -28.79
C MET A 100 12.85 -0.03 -30.27
N ASN A 101 13.59 -0.73 -31.13
CA ASN A 101 13.17 -1.05 -32.49
C ASN A 101 12.10 -2.15 -32.46
N ALA A 102 10.89 -1.76 -32.05
CA ALA A 102 9.72 -2.61 -32.12
C ALA A 102 9.21 -2.68 -33.57
N PHE A 103 8.88 -3.88 -34.03
CA PHE A 103 8.28 -4.11 -35.34
C PHE A 103 6.91 -4.76 -35.17
N PHE A 104 5.92 -4.28 -35.92
CA PHE A 104 4.63 -4.93 -36.07
C PHE A 104 4.46 -5.33 -37.53
N ARG A 105 4.19 -6.61 -37.78
CA ARG A 105 4.11 -7.18 -39.16
C ARG A 105 5.31 -6.80 -40.04
N MET A 106 6.52 -6.88 -39.48
CA MET A 106 7.79 -6.56 -40.17
C MET A 106 7.99 -5.08 -40.53
N GLN A 107 7.13 -4.17 -40.06
CA GLN A 107 7.33 -2.72 -40.19
C GLN A 107 7.67 -2.11 -38.82
N PRO A 108 8.62 -1.16 -38.76
CA PRO A 108 8.94 -0.48 -37.50
C PRO A 108 7.71 0.27 -37.01
N LEU A 109 7.40 0.19 -35.72
CA LEU A 109 6.31 0.98 -35.14
C LEU A 109 6.65 2.46 -35.27
N THR A 110 5.69 3.23 -35.76
CA THR A 110 5.72 4.69 -35.68
C THR A 110 5.55 5.16 -34.23
N ASP A 111 5.98 6.39 -33.93
CA ASP A 111 5.86 6.93 -32.57
C ASP A 111 4.40 6.98 -32.09
N GLY A 112 3.43 7.24 -32.97
CA GLY A 112 2.00 7.21 -32.63
C GLY A 112 1.49 5.80 -32.28
N GLU A 113 2.01 4.77 -32.94
CA GLU A 113 1.67 3.36 -32.63
C GLU A 113 2.32 2.90 -31.33
N LYS A 114 3.55 3.37 -31.04
CA LYS A 114 4.21 3.12 -29.75
C LYS A 114 3.40 3.71 -28.60
N GLU A 115 2.91 4.94 -28.72
CA GLU A 115 2.07 5.57 -27.69
C GLU A 115 0.74 4.82 -27.50
N THR A 116 0.12 4.37 -28.59
CA THR A 116 -1.10 3.55 -28.52
C THR A 116 -0.85 2.23 -27.78
N LEU A 117 0.26 1.55 -28.10
CA LEU A 117 0.66 0.32 -27.43
C LEU A 117 0.95 0.52 -25.93
N ILE A 118 1.61 1.62 -25.57
CA ILE A 118 1.86 1.98 -24.16
C ILE A 118 0.53 2.16 -23.42
N GLN A 119 -0.43 2.84 -24.05
CA GLN A 119 -1.74 3.07 -23.46
C GLN A 119 -2.53 1.76 -23.30
N ASP A 120 -2.54 0.90 -24.32
CA ASP A 120 -3.20 -0.41 -24.26
C ASP A 120 -2.61 -1.31 -23.16
N LEU A 121 -1.28 -1.33 -23.01
CA LEU A 121 -0.60 -2.07 -21.96
C LEU A 121 -0.99 -1.53 -20.57
N ARG A 122 -1.02 -0.21 -20.41
CA ARG A 122 -1.44 0.43 -19.15
C ARG A 122 -2.87 0.02 -18.79
N ASP A 123 -3.78 0.10 -19.74
CA ASP A 123 -5.20 -0.23 -19.53
C ASP A 123 -5.37 -1.72 -19.21
N TYR A 124 -4.61 -2.60 -19.86
CA TYR A 124 -4.59 -4.03 -19.54
C TYR A 124 -4.10 -4.31 -18.12
N PHE A 125 -3.02 -3.68 -17.68
CA PHE A 125 -2.51 -3.85 -16.32
C PHE A 125 -3.48 -3.32 -15.27
N GLN A 126 -4.08 -2.14 -15.50
CA GLN A 126 -5.10 -1.58 -14.62
C GLN A 126 -6.32 -2.51 -14.50
N TYR A 127 -6.80 -3.03 -15.63
CA TYR A 127 -7.88 -4.01 -15.66
C TYR A 127 -7.52 -5.26 -14.84
N LYS A 128 -6.33 -5.85 -15.05
CA LYS A 128 -5.88 -7.04 -14.31
C LYS A 128 -5.78 -6.79 -12.80
N MET A 129 -5.28 -5.63 -12.38
CA MET A 129 -5.20 -5.26 -10.95
C MET A 129 -6.59 -5.05 -10.32
N ALA A 130 -7.54 -4.49 -11.06
CA ALA A 130 -8.92 -4.35 -10.57
C ALA A 130 -9.60 -5.72 -10.37
N GLN A 131 -9.29 -6.71 -11.21
CA GLN A 131 -9.84 -8.07 -11.09
C GLN A 131 -9.24 -8.86 -9.92
N THR A 132 -7.96 -8.65 -9.57
CA THR A 132 -7.34 -9.32 -8.41
C THR A 132 -7.83 -8.77 -7.07
N ARG A 133 -8.27 -7.50 -7.02
CA ARG A 133 -8.87 -6.89 -5.81
C ARG A 133 -10.31 -7.35 -5.53
N LYS A 134 -11.08 -7.79 -6.54
CA LYS A 134 -12.45 -8.31 -6.37
C LYS A 134 -12.54 -9.76 -5.90
N LYS A 135 -11.41 -10.48 -5.78
CA LYS A 135 -11.34 -11.89 -5.37
C LYS A 135 -10.89 -12.10 -3.91
N LYS A 136 -10.71 -11.03 -3.12
CA LYS A 136 -10.45 -11.07 -1.68
C LYS A 136 -11.64 -10.50 -0.94
#